data_AF-X0YT21-F1
#
_entry.id   AF-X0YT21-F1
#
_cell.length_a   1.000
_cell.length_b   1.000
_cell.length_c   1.000
_cell.angle_alpha   90.00
_cell.angle_beta   90.00
_cell.angle_gamma   90.00
#
_symmetry.space_group_name_H-M   'P 1'
#
loop_
_entity.id
_entity.type
_entity.pdbx_description
1 polymer ?
#
loop_
_entity_poly.entity_id
_entity_poly.type
_entity_poly.pdbx_seq_one_letter_code
_entity_poly.pdbx_strand_id
1 'polypeptide(L)'
;MQFNLAAWIMNPFVLMMITVFLGILFGKIKFGKFTFGVSGCLFVGLIIGWWVYRLASTFPKTESGYKEALQLIKSGVIDKSFFTLFLILFIAAVGLLAAKDIGIIIKKYGSKFIVLGFLITFIGATATYGMALILPGINSYEVTGVYTGALTSSPGLAAALESAREHSSQLVENYDSLPERKKLELLKAIDLFGKAKIEDASFLTEEQKKQFIKSAEAGIGIGHSVGYPFGVLIVILAVNFLPVIFKIDVKKEREIFSREINETRMSSPLNRKQDTVRFDLTAFIVACFLGYTVGRLKFNLGPLGYVGFGSTGGVLLSSLVLGHIGKIGILNFRMDNKILGVIREISLAFFLAIIG
;
A
#
# COMPACT_ATOMS: atom_id res chain seq x y z
N MET A 1 -16.39 18.03 34.34
CA MET A 1 -15.69 17.31 33.26
C MET A 1 -14.27 17.84 33.21
N GLN A 2 -13.28 17.02 33.55
CA GLN A 2 -11.87 17.39 33.35
C GLN A 2 -11.42 16.82 32.00
N PHE A 3 -11.04 17.70 31.07
CA PHE A 3 -10.50 17.29 29.78
C PHE A 3 -9.11 16.69 30.00
N ASN A 4 -8.96 15.39 29.74
CA ASN A 4 -7.68 14.72 29.83
C ASN A 4 -6.94 14.85 28.50
N LEU A 5 -6.02 15.82 28.43
CA LEU A 5 -5.22 16.09 27.25
C LEU A 5 -4.40 14.85 26.81
N ALA A 6 -3.88 14.07 27.76
CA ALA A 6 -3.08 12.89 27.46
C ALA A 6 -3.94 11.78 26.82
N ALA A 7 -5.12 11.49 27.39
CA ALA A 7 -6.04 10.53 26.81
C ALA A 7 -6.56 10.96 25.42
N TRP A 8 -6.72 12.27 25.20
CA TRP A 8 -7.11 12.82 23.91
C TRP A 8 -6.01 12.67 22.85
N ILE A 9 -4.75 13.01 23.18
CA ILE A 9 -3.61 12.85 22.26
C ILE A 9 -3.34 11.37 21.96
N MET A 10 -3.50 10.47 22.93
CA MET A 10 -3.32 9.03 22.76
C MET A 10 -4.50 8.36 22.03
N ASN A 11 -5.53 9.11 21.63
CA ASN A 11 -6.63 8.56 20.86
C ASN A 11 -6.18 8.27 19.41
N PRO A 12 -6.37 7.04 18.88
CA PRO A 12 -5.94 6.69 17.52
C PRO A 12 -6.53 7.60 16.43
N PHE A 13 -7.76 8.08 16.59
CA PHE A 13 -8.39 8.99 15.62
C PHE A 13 -7.72 10.36 15.62
N VAL A 14 -7.39 10.89 16.80
CA VAL A 14 -6.71 12.18 16.95
C VAL A 14 -5.30 12.09 16.34
N LEU A 15 -4.58 11.00 16.63
CA LEU A 15 -3.26 10.76 16.05
C LEU A 15 -3.30 10.67 14.53
N MET A 16 -4.22 9.91 13.96
CA MET A 16 -4.40 9.83 12.50
C MET A 16 -4.68 11.20 11.89
N MET A 17 -5.59 11.98 12.49
CA MET A 17 -5.96 13.31 11.98
C MET A 17 -4.79 14.30 12.03
N ILE A 18 -4.07 14.35 13.15
CA ILE A 18 -2.89 15.22 13.31
C ILE A 18 -1.80 14.80 12.32
N THR A 19 -1.55 13.50 12.18
CA THR A 19 -0.53 12.96 11.29
C THR A 19 -0.84 13.25 9.83
N VAL A 20 -2.09 13.04 9.39
CA VAL A 20 -2.52 13.38 8.03
C VAL A 20 -2.45 14.88 7.78
N PHE A 21 -2.89 15.70 8.73
CA PHE A 21 -2.85 17.16 8.62
C PHE A 21 -1.41 17.67 8.45
N LEU A 22 -0.52 17.29 9.36
CA LEU A 22 0.89 17.67 9.32
C LEU A 22 1.61 17.04 8.13
N GLY A 23 1.25 15.81 7.77
CA GLY A 23 1.75 15.08 6.61
C GLY A 23 1.44 15.77 5.30
N ILE A 24 0.22 16.25 5.11
CA ILE A 24 -0.19 17.03 3.93
C ILE A 24 0.52 18.39 3.93
N LEU A 25 0.66 19.05 5.08
CA LEU A 25 1.37 20.33 5.19
C LEU A 25 2.84 20.19 4.80
N PHE A 26 3.52 19.17 5.35
CA PHE A 26 4.88 18.79 4.98
C PHE A 26 4.97 18.41 3.50
N GLY A 27 3.97 17.68 3.00
CA GLY A 27 3.80 17.28 1.61
C GLY A 27 3.83 18.45 0.60
N LYS A 28 3.35 19.63 1.02
CA LYS A 28 3.30 20.86 0.22
C LYS A 28 4.63 21.61 0.18
N ILE A 29 5.60 21.27 1.04
CA ILE A 29 6.92 21.92 1.03
C ILE A 29 7.60 21.63 -0.31
N LYS A 30 8.00 22.71 -0.98
CA LYS A 30 8.67 22.66 -2.28
C LYS A 30 10.18 22.74 -2.09
N PHE A 31 10.90 21.74 -2.60
CA PHE A 31 12.35 21.80 -2.78
C PHE A 31 12.62 21.97 -4.27
N GLY A 32 12.79 23.21 -4.74
CA GLY A 32 12.89 23.50 -6.17
C GLY A 32 11.62 23.07 -6.95
N LYS A 33 11.76 22.11 -7.87
CA LYS A 33 10.62 21.53 -8.63
C LYS A 33 9.96 20.33 -7.92
N PHE A 34 10.43 19.94 -6.74
CA PHE A 34 10.03 18.73 -6.04
C PHE A 34 9.04 19.02 -4.91
N THR A 35 8.04 18.16 -4.73
CA THR A 35 7.13 18.14 -3.57
C THR A 35 6.95 16.72 -3.09
N PHE A 36 6.85 16.51 -1.77
CA PHE A 36 6.60 15.18 -1.18
C PHE A 36 5.18 14.67 -1.43
N GLY A 37 4.21 15.57 -1.63
CA GLY A 37 2.82 15.21 -1.90
C GLY A 37 2.19 14.43 -0.73
N VAL A 38 1.29 13.50 -1.04
CA VAL A 38 0.59 12.68 -0.02
C VAL A 38 1.56 11.79 0.76
N SER A 39 2.72 11.44 0.17
CA SER A 39 3.77 10.66 0.83
C SER A 39 4.37 11.34 2.05
N GLY A 40 4.18 12.65 2.23
CA GLY A 40 4.51 13.35 3.47
C GLY A 40 3.82 12.76 4.71
N CYS A 41 2.64 12.15 4.55
CA CYS A 41 1.91 11.48 5.63
C CYS A 41 2.67 10.28 6.19
N LEU A 42 3.41 9.55 5.35
CA LEU A 42 4.23 8.43 5.82
C LEU A 42 5.39 8.93 6.69
N PHE A 43 6.16 9.91 6.21
CA PHE A 43 7.32 10.42 6.94
C PHE A 43 6.93 11.08 8.26
N VAL A 44 5.84 11.85 8.26
CA VAL A 44 5.31 12.47 9.47
C VAL A 44 4.75 11.40 10.42
N GLY A 45 4.09 10.36 9.89
CA GLY A 45 3.67 9.18 10.64
C GLY A 45 4.82 8.55 11.41
N LEU A 46 5.95 8.29 10.74
CA LEU A 46 7.14 7.71 11.37
C LEU A 46 7.64 8.54 12.56
N ILE A 47 7.69 9.87 12.40
CA ILE A 47 8.15 10.79 13.45
C ILE A 47 7.17 10.81 14.61
N ILE A 48 5.86 10.94 14.33
CA ILE A 48 4.82 11.01 15.36
C ILE A 48 4.68 9.66 16.07
N GLY A 49 4.67 8.55 15.34
CA GLY A 49 4.62 7.20 15.87
C GLY A 49 5.78 6.92 16.81
N TRP A 50 7.01 7.26 16.42
CA TRP A 50 8.18 7.16 17.30
C TRP A 50 8.03 8.02 18.57
N TRP A 51 7.59 9.27 18.42
CA TRP A 51 7.42 10.19 19.54
C TRP A 51 6.34 9.72 20.53
N VAL A 52 5.18 9.31 20.01
CA VAL A 52 4.05 8.80 20.79
C VAL A 52 4.41 7.49 21.48
N TYR A 53 5.09 6.57 20.79
CA TYR A 53 5.55 5.32 21.39
C TYR A 53 6.48 5.60 22.58
N ARG A 54 7.44 6.52 22.42
CA ARG A 54 8.34 6.92 23.49
C ARG A 54 7.58 7.53 24.67
N LEU A 55 6.63 8.42 24.41
CA LEU A 55 5.80 9.04 25.42
C LEU A 55 4.96 8.00 26.18
N ALA A 56 4.29 7.11 25.46
CA ALA A 56 3.47 6.04 26.03
C ALA A 56 4.30 5.05 26.85
N SER A 57 5.54 4.76 26.45
CA SER A 57 6.43 3.85 27.20
C SER A 57 6.94 4.44 28.53
N THR A 58 6.93 5.77 28.67
CA THR A 58 7.38 6.49 29.88
C THR A 58 6.20 6.85 30.79
N PHE A 59 4.96 6.50 30.41
CA PHE A 59 3.75 6.94 31.11
C PHE A 59 3.62 6.28 32.49
N PRO A 60 3.50 7.04 33.59
CA PRO A 60 3.34 6.48 34.94
C PRO A 60 2.03 5.69 35.08
N LYS A 61 2.08 4.56 35.80
CA LYS A 61 0.90 3.69 36.05
C LYS A 61 -0.25 4.38 36.81
N THR A 62 0.04 5.48 37.48
CA THR A 62 -0.87 6.24 38.36
C THR A 62 -1.67 7.32 37.63
N GLU A 63 -1.35 7.64 36.37
CA GLU A 63 -2.07 8.68 35.62
C GLU A 63 -3.28 8.15 34.86
N SER A 64 -4.27 9.04 34.69
CA SER A 64 -5.55 8.77 34.03
C SER A 64 -5.45 8.49 32.52
N GLY A 65 -4.26 8.57 31.92
CA GLY A 65 -3.97 8.21 30.51
C GLY A 65 -3.18 6.91 30.33
N TYR A 66 -2.85 6.19 31.42
CA TYR A 66 -2.04 4.98 31.36
C TYR A 66 -2.74 3.82 30.61
N LYS A 67 -4.06 3.68 30.75
CA LYS A 67 -4.83 2.62 30.08
C LYS A 67 -4.82 2.81 28.57
N GLU A 68 -4.97 4.05 28.12
CA GLU A 68 -4.94 4.47 26.73
C GLU A 68 -3.54 4.29 26.14
N ALA A 69 -2.50 4.71 26.87
CA ALA A 69 -1.11 4.46 26.49
C ALA A 69 -0.78 2.96 26.35
N LEU A 70 -1.27 2.13 27.29
CA LEU A 70 -1.09 0.68 27.23
C LEU A 70 -1.84 0.05 26.05
N GLN A 71 -3.07 0.48 25.80
CA GLN A 71 -3.87 0.01 24.67
C GLN A 71 -3.23 0.40 23.34
N LEU A 72 -2.71 1.63 23.24
CA LEU A 72 -2.00 2.15 22.07
C LEU A 72 -0.74 1.33 21.77
N ILE A 73 0.07 1.00 22.78
CA ILE A 73 1.25 0.15 22.58
C ILE A 73 0.82 -1.26 22.13
N LYS A 74 -0.22 -1.83 22.76
CA LYS A 74 -0.74 -3.16 22.39
C LYS A 74 -1.25 -3.22 20.95
N SER A 75 -2.01 -2.23 20.50
CA SER A 75 -2.51 -2.17 19.12
C SER A 75 -1.40 -1.88 18.11
N GLY A 76 -0.26 -1.31 18.52
CA GLY A 76 0.79 -0.85 17.60
C GLY A 76 0.50 0.55 17.08
N VAL A 77 0.17 1.45 18.00
CA VAL A 77 -0.30 2.83 17.77
C VAL A 77 -1.70 2.89 17.15
N ILE A 78 -1.90 2.30 15.98
CA ILE A 78 -3.18 2.30 15.26
C ILE A 78 -3.64 0.87 14.96
N ASP A 79 -4.94 0.62 15.10
CA ASP A 79 -5.53 -0.69 14.85
C ASP A 79 -5.47 -1.08 13.36
N LYS A 80 -5.17 -2.36 13.10
CA LYS A 80 -5.04 -2.94 11.76
C LYS A 80 -6.34 -2.88 10.93
N SER A 81 -7.49 -2.71 11.56
CA SER A 81 -8.77 -2.55 10.88
C SER A 81 -8.83 -1.25 10.10
N PHE A 82 -8.27 -0.16 10.64
CA PHE A 82 -8.18 1.13 9.93
C PHE A 82 -7.27 1.03 8.71
N PHE A 83 -6.12 0.36 8.87
CA PHE A 83 -5.22 0.08 7.76
C PHE A 83 -5.96 -0.59 6.59
N THR A 84 -6.69 -1.67 6.89
CA THR A 84 -7.40 -2.47 5.88
C THR A 84 -8.55 -1.67 5.25
N LEU A 85 -9.27 -0.88 6.05
CA LEU A 85 -10.34 -0.01 5.56
C LEU A 85 -9.81 1.01 4.53
N PHE A 86 -8.81 1.82 4.90
CA PHE A 86 -8.28 2.84 4.00
C PHE A 86 -7.57 2.25 2.79
N LEU A 87 -6.95 1.08 2.94
CA LEU A 87 -6.40 0.30 1.84
C LEU A 87 -7.46 -0.08 0.80
N ILE A 88 -8.58 -0.66 1.23
CA ILE A 88 -9.69 -1.05 0.34
C ILE A 88 -10.26 0.17 -0.37
N LEU A 89 -10.52 1.26 0.35
CA LEU A 89 -11.07 2.50 -0.22
C LEU A 89 -10.11 3.13 -1.25
N PHE A 90 -8.82 3.15 -0.94
CA PHE A 90 -7.77 3.63 -1.84
C PHE A 90 -7.74 2.82 -3.14
N ILE A 91 -7.68 1.49 -3.03
CA ILE A 91 -7.55 0.61 -4.21
C ILE A 91 -8.82 0.61 -5.04
N ALA A 92 -10.00 0.63 -4.41
CA ALA A 92 -11.27 0.69 -5.12
C ALA A 92 -11.35 1.97 -5.97
N ALA A 93 -10.96 3.12 -5.41
CA ALA A 93 -10.91 4.37 -6.14
C ALA A 93 -9.90 4.34 -7.30
N VAL A 94 -8.69 3.78 -7.09
CA VAL A 94 -7.70 3.60 -8.16
C VAL A 94 -8.23 2.69 -9.27
N GLY A 95 -8.85 1.56 -8.91
CA GLY A 95 -9.38 0.60 -9.87
C GLY A 95 -10.51 1.18 -10.72
N LEU A 96 -11.48 1.87 -10.10
CA LEU A 96 -12.59 2.51 -10.81
C LEU A 96 -12.11 3.64 -11.72
N LEU A 97 -11.10 4.42 -11.29
CA LEU A 97 -10.46 5.44 -12.13
C LEU A 97 -9.79 4.83 -13.37
N ALA A 98 -8.99 3.78 -13.17
CA ALA A 98 -8.27 3.12 -14.25
C ALA A 98 -9.20 2.38 -15.23
N ALA A 99 -10.34 1.88 -14.74
CA ALA A 99 -11.29 1.13 -15.53
C ALA A 99 -11.88 1.92 -16.71
N LYS A 100 -11.86 3.26 -16.66
CA LYS A 100 -12.43 4.14 -17.70
C LYS A 100 -11.80 3.89 -19.06
N ASP A 101 -10.49 3.76 -19.06
CA ASP A 101 -9.72 3.73 -20.29
C ASP A 101 -9.13 2.35 -20.59
N ILE A 102 -9.17 1.42 -19.62
CA ILE A 102 -8.50 0.12 -19.75
C ILE A 102 -8.97 -0.68 -20.97
N GLY A 103 -10.27 -0.68 -21.28
CA GLY A 103 -10.81 -1.40 -22.45
C GLY A 103 -10.32 -0.84 -23.78
N ILE A 104 -10.20 0.49 -23.87
CA ILE A 104 -9.68 1.18 -25.06
C ILE A 104 -8.18 0.93 -25.19
N ILE A 105 -7.44 1.02 -24.09
CA ILE A 105 -6.01 0.79 -24.04
C ILE A 105 -5.69 -0.65 -24.45
N ILE A 106 -6.40 -1.64 -23.90
CA ILE A 106 -6.21 -3.06 -24.26
C ILE A 106 -6.57 -3.29 -25.74
N LYS A 107 -7.67 -2.72 -26.25
CA LYS A 107 -8.03 -2.90 -27.66
C LYS A 107 -7.01 -2.29 -28.61
N LYS A 108 -6.38 -1.18 -28.22
CA LYS A 108 -5.45 -0.43 -29.05
C LYS A 108 -4.02 -0.95 -28.96
N TYR A 109 -3.46 -0.99 -27.76
CA TYR A 109 -2.08 -1.40 -27.51
C TYR A 109 -1.95 -2.92 -27.36
N GLY A 110 -3.08 -3.63 -27.21
CA GLY A 110 -3.13 -5.08 -27.21
C GLY A 110 -2.42 -5.70 -26.01
N SER A 111 -1.98 -6.93 -26.21
CA SER A 111 -1.14 -7.69 -25.28
C SER A 111 0.23 -7.05 -25.05
N LYS A 112 0.74 -6.18 -25.94
CA LYS A 112 2.07 -5.56 -25.81
C LYS A 112 2.19 -4.73 -24.53
N PHE A 113 1.14 -3.98 -24.18
CA PHE A 113 1.14 -3.15 -22.96
C PHE A 113 1.16 -4.01 -21.69
N ILE A 114 0.43 -5.13 -21.70
CA ILE A 114 0.39 -6.10 -20.59
C ILE A 114 1.76 -6.77 -20.43
N VAL A 115 2.34 -7.25 -21.53
CA VAL A 115 3.68 -7.88 -21.53
C VAL A 115 4.74 -6.89 -21.06
N LEU A 116 4.66 -5.64 -21.49
CA LEU A 116 5.61 -4.60 -21.06
C LEU A 116 5.50 -4.33 -19.55
N GLY A 117 4.27 -4.23 -19.02
CA GLY A 117 4.04 -4.07 -17.57
C GLY A 117 4.59 -5.24 -16.76
N PHE A 118 4.36 -6.48 -17.22
CA PHE A 118 4.93 -7.68 -16.61
C PHE A 118 6.46 -7.69 -16.68
N LEU A 119 7.05 -7.38 -17.84
CA LEU A 119 8.49 -7.40 -18.02
C LEU A 119 9.19 -6.37 -17.14
N ILE A 120 8.69 -5.13 -17.08
CA ILE A 120 9.28 -4.07 -16.26
C ILE A 120 9.23 -4.45 -14.77
N THR A 121 8.09 -4.96 -14.30
CA THR A 121 7.96 -5.38 -12.90
C THR A 121 8.85 -6.58 -12.58
N PHE A 122 8.92 -7.57 -13.47
CA PHE A 122 9.75 -8.76 -13.32
C PHE A 122 11.25 -8.45 -13.33
N ILE A 123 11.72 -7.58 -14.24
CA ILE A 123 13.12 -7.13 -14.29
C ILE A 123 13.46 -6.38 -13.00
N GLY A 124 12.59 -5.47 -12.55
CA GLY A 124 12.78 -4.76 -11.29
C GLY A 124 12.91 -5.73 -10.11
N ALA A 125 12.03 -6.72 -10.00
CA ALA A 125 12.07 -7.70 -8.94
C ALA A 125 13.36 -8.53 -9.01
N THR A 126 13.71 -9.04 -10.19
CA THR A 126 14.93 -9.85 -10.40
C THR A 126 16.18 -9.06 -10.03
N ALA A 127 16.27 -7.80 -10.44
CA ALA A 127 17.39 -6.93 -10.10
C ALA A 127 17.48 -6.66 -8.59
N THR A 128 16.35 -6.35 -7.94
CA THR A 128 16.32 -6.06 -6.50
C THR A 128 16.69 -7.30 -5.67
N TYR A 129 16.06 -8.45 -5.93
CA TYR A 129 16.36 -9.68 -5.20
C TYR A 129 17.72 -10.27 -5.56
N GLY A 130 18.17 -10.13 -6.81
CA GLY A 130 19.51 -10.55 -7.22
C GLY A 130 20.61 -9.79 -6.48
N MET A 131 20.45 -8.47 -6.31
CA MET A 131 21.40 -7.67 -5.53
C MET A 131 21.37 -8.01 -4.04
N ALA A 132 20.19 -8.33 -3.50
CA ALA A 132 20.04 -8.74 -2.10
C ALA A 132 20.76 -10.06 -1.77
N LEU A 133 20.98 -10.96 -2.76
CA LEU A 133 21.76 -12.19 -2.55
C LEU A 133 23.26 -11.92 -2.36
N ILE A 134 23.77 -10.80 -2.86
CA ILE A 134 25.20 -10.44 -2.82
C ILE A 134 25.53 -9.66 -1.53
N LEU A 135 24.53 -9.03 -0.91
CA LEU A 135 24.68 -8.22 0.29
C LEU A 135 24.22 -9.02 1.53
N PRO A 136 25.14 -9.57 2.34
CA PRO A 136 24.75 -10.32 3.53
C PRO A 136 24.08 -9.42 4.57
N GLY A 137 23.03 -9.93 5.22
CA GLY A 137 22.37 -9.28 6.35
C GLY A 137 21.12 -8.45 6.04
N ILE A 138 20.64 -8.41 4.78
CA ILE A 138 19.43 -7.66 4.43
C ILE A 138 18.17 -8.51 4.63
N ASN A 139 17.18 -7.98 5.33
CA ASN A 139 15.89 -8.63 5.57
C ASN A 139 15.03 -8.62 4.29
N SER A 140 14.47 -9.77 3.90
CA SER A 140 13.61 -9.89 2.70
C SER A 140 12.39 -8.95 2.72
N TYR A 141 11.86 -8.64 3.90
CA TYR A 141 10.77 -7.67 4.05
C TYR A 141 11.23 -6.25 3.66
N GLU A 142 12.42 -5.82 4.11
CA GLU A 142 12.99 -4.53 3.73
C GLU A 142 13.29 -4.46 2.23
N VAL A 143 13.85 -5.52 1.65
CA VAL A 143 14.10 -5.64 0.21
C VAL A 143 12.79 -5.47 -0.59
N THR A 144 11.72 -6.12 -0.14
CA THR A 144 10.39 -5.98 -0.76
C THR A 144 9.89 -4.53 -0.65
N GLY A 145 10.10 -3.90 0.51
CA GLY A 145 9.84 -2.48 0.71
C GLY A 145 10.57 -1.62 -0.31
N VAL A 146 11.89 -1.77 -0.41
CA VAL A 146 12.74 -1.01 -1.36
C VAL A 146 12.28 -1.22 -2.79
N TYR A 147 11.92 -2.45 -3.19
CA TYR A 147 11.37 -2.73 -4.50
C TYR A 147 10.10 -1.91 -4.79
N THR A 148 9.13 -1.92 -3.86
CA THR A 148 7.89 -1.15 -4.05
C THR A 148 8.13 0.37 -4.04
N GLY A 149 9.07 0.84 -3.21
CA GLY A 149 9.49 2.23 -3.14
C GLY A 149 10.16 2.70 -4.42
N ALA A 150 11.11 1.92 -4.94
CA ALA A 150 11.80 2.20 -6.19
C ALA A 150 10.84 2.24 -7.40
N LEU A 151 9.82 1.37 -7.41
CA LEU A 151 8.76 1.42 -8.41
C LEU A 151 7.75 2.54 -8.18
N THR A 152 7.87 3.32 -7.10
CA THR A 152 6.93 4.39 -6.71
C THR A 152 5.47 3.91 -6.63
N SER A 153 5.29 2.63 -6.30
CA SER A 153 3.99 1.95 -6.43
C SER A 153 3.31 1.82 -5.07
N SER A 154 2.42 2.77 -4.74
CA SER A 154 1.59 2.69 -3.53
C SER A 154 0.67 1.45 -3.49
N PRO A 155 0.05 1.03 -4.62
CA PRO A 155 -0.64 -0.27 -4.67
C PRO A 155 0.30 -1.46 -4.49
N GLY A 156 1.56 -1.35 -4.94
CA GLY A 156 2.60 -2.35 -4.70
C GLY A 156 2.98 -2.46 -3.22
N LEU A 157 3.15 -1.33 -2.53
CA LEU A 157 3.39 -1.28 -1.08
C LEU A 157 2.25 -1.96 -0.31
N ALA A 158 1.01 -1.63 -0.66
CA ALA A 158 -0.19 -2.25 -0.14
C ALA A 158 -0.18 -3.78 -0.28
N ALA A 159 0.06 -4.28 -1.49
CA ALA A 159 0.13 -5.72 -1.76
C ALA A 159 1.28 -6.38 -0.99
N ALA A 160 2.42 -5.72 -0.89
CA ALA A 160 3.58 -6.21 -0.16
C ALA A 160 3.32 -6.32 1.35
N LEU A 161 2.74 -5.28 1.97
CA LEU A 161 2.37 -5.29 3.40
C LEU A 161 1.37 -6.39 3.71
N GLU A 162 0.35 -6.55 2.87
CA GLU A 162 -0.64 -7.61 3.04
C GLU A 162 -0.03 -9.00 2.88
N SER A 163 0.80 -9.21 1.84
CA SER A 163 1.50 -10.47 1.61
C SER A 163 2.46 -10.80 2.75
N ALA A 164 3.16 -9.81 3.31
CA ALA A 164 4.05 -10.02 4.44
C ALA A 164 3.30 -10.37 5.71
N ARG A 165 2.16 -9.74 5.97
CA ARG A 165 1.28 -10.09 7.09
C ARG A 165 0.81 -11.52 6.97
N GLU A 166 0.32 -11.92 5.80
CA GLU A 166 -0.17 -13.29 5.59
C GLU A 166 0.96 -14.32 5.72
N HIS A 167 2.11 -14.08 5.07
CA HIS A 167 3.27 -14.95 5.15
C HIS A 167 3.83 -15.07 6.59
N SER A 168 3.97 -13.94 7.30
CA SER A 168 4.47 -13.95 8.68
C SER A 168 3.48 -14.61 9.65
N SER A 169 2.17 -14.44 9.44
CA SER A 169 1.15 -15.13 10.25
C SER A 169 1.21 -16.64 10.04
N GLN A 170 1.31 -17.10 8.80
CA GLN A 170 1.44 -18.54 8.48
C GLN A 170 2.73 -19.15 9.04
N LEU A 171 3.86 -18.44 8.97
CA LEU A 171 5.13 -18.91 9.55
C LEU A 171 5.04 -19.09 11.07
N VAL A 172 4.33 -18.18 11.73
CA VAL A 172 4.17 -18.18 13.18
C VAL A 172 3.14 -19.21 13.65
N GLU A 173 2.06 -19.42 12.91
CA GLU A 173 1.07 -20.48 13.18
C GLU A 173 1.68 -21.87 12.99
N ASN A 174 2.49 -22.04 11.95
CA ASN A 174 3.17 -23.31 11.65
C ASN A 174 4.55 -23.43 12.30
N TYR A 175 4.88 -22.54 13.26
CA TYR A 175 6.22 -22.45 13.83
C TYR A 175 6.74 -23.80 14.31
N ASP A 176 5.91 -24.58 15.00
CA ASP A 176 6.28 -25.88 15.57
C ASP A 176 6.72 -26.90 14.51
N SER A 177 6.17 -26.80 13.30
CA SER A 177 6.47 -27.68 12.15
C SER A 177 7.66 -27.23 11.30
N LEU A 178 8.25 -26.06 11.60
CA LEU A 178 9.38 -25.54 10.83
C LEU A 178 10.70 -26.27 11.15
N PRO A 179 11.62 -26.41 10.16
CA PRO A 179 12.98 -26.87 10.41
C PRO A 179 13.69 -25.99 11.46
N GLU A 180 14.53 -26.57 12.32
CA GLU A 180 15.27 -25.84 13.37
C GLU A 180 16.04 -24.64 12.84
N ARG A 181 16.63 -24.75 11.64
CA ARG A 181 17.33 -23.64 10.98
C ARG A 181 16.43 -22.42 10.75
N LYS A 182 15.17 -22.65 10.32
CA LYS A 182 14.18 -21.58 10.13
C LYS A 182 13.66 -21.04 11.46
N LYS A 183 13.50 -21.88 12.48
CA LYS A 183 13.16 -21.44 13.84
C LYS A 183 14.22 -20.49 14.41
N LEU A 184 15.51 -20.82 14.23
CA LEU A 184 16.65 -19.97 14.60
C LEU A 184 16.69 -18.64 13.84
N GLU A 185 16.40 -18.65 12.52
CA GLU A 185 16.29 -17.41 11.74
C GLU A 185 15.13 -16.53 12.23
N LEU A 186 13.97 -17.12 12.55
CA LEU A 186 12.82 -16.41 13.10
C LEU A 186 13.11 -15.82 14.48
N LEU A 187 13.73 -16.57 15.39
CA LEU A 187 14.11 -16.09 16.71
C LEU A 187 15.09 -14.91 16.63
N LYS A 188 16.05 -14.96 15.71
CA LYS A 188 16.97 -13.83 15.44
C LYS A 188 16.25 -12.61 14.87
N ALA A 189 15.21 -12.80 14.06
CA ALA A 189 14.41 -11.71 13.52
C ALA A 189 13.49 -11.05 14.58
N ILE A 190 13.09 -11.81 15.61
CA ILE A 190 12.27 -11.32 16.72
C ILE A 190 13.11 -10.56 17.74
N ASP A 191 14.36 -10.99 17.97
CA ASP A 191 15.25 -10.38 18.95
C ASP A 191 16.46 -9.69 18.32
N LEU A 192 16.27 -8.43 17.93
CA LEU A 192 17.32 -7.54 17.43
C LEU A 192 18.46 -7.29 18.45
N PHE A 193 18.27 -7.58 19.74
CA PHE A 193 19.23 -7.29 20.81
C PHE A 193 19.91 -8.54 21.39
N GLY A 194 19.65 -9.74 20.85
CA GLY A 194 20.39 -10.96 21.15
C GLY A 194 20.27 -11.48 22.59
N LYS A 195 19.13 -11.24 23.26
CA LYS A 195 18.80 -11.76 24.60
C LYS A 195 18.11 -13.13 24.60
N ALA A 196 17.56 -13.59 23.47
CA ALA A 196 16.85 -14.84 23.33
C ALA A 196 17.83 -16.01 23.35
N LYS A 197 17.73 -16.85 24.39
CA LYS A 197 18.53 -18.07 24.51
C LYS A 197 17.93 -19.17 23.65
N ILE A 198 18.79 -20.08 23.17
CA ILE A 198 18.42 -21.24 22.34
C ILE A 198 17.39 -22.16 23.05
N GLU A 199 17.34 -22.13 24.37
CA GLU A 199 16.39 -22.88 25.20
C GLU A 199 14.92 -22.43 25.06
N ASP A 200 14.66 -21.20 24.58
CA ASP A 200 13.31 -20.65 24.35
C ASP A 200 12.70 -21.06 22.99
N ALA A 201 13.41 -21.87 22.19
CA ALA A 201 13.03 -22.17 20.80
C ALA A 201 11.84 -23.13 20.64
N SER A 202 11.34 -23.70 21.75
CA SER A 202 10.32 -24.74 21.76
C SER A 202 8.93 -24.20 21.38
N PHE A 203 8.60 -22.97 21.75
CA PHE A 203 7.30 -22.33 21.46
C PHE A 203 7.42 -20.81 21.49
N LEU A 204 6.71 -20.13 20.58
CA LEU A 204 6.58 -18.66 20.60
C LEU A 204 5.40 -18.25 21.48
N THR A 205 5.62 -17.29 22.37
CA THR A 205 4.53 -16.63 23.11
C THR A 205 3.66 -15.80 22.17
N GLU A 206 2.37 -15.63 22.46
CA GLU A 206 1.44 -14.83 21.65
C GLU A 206 1.91 -13.37 21.43
N GLU A 207 2.71 -12.84 22.34
CA GLU A 207 3.31 -11.50 22.22
C GLU A 207 4.45 -11.48 21.20
N GLN A 208 5.35 -12.48 21.24
CA GLN A 208 6.42 -12.64 20.24
C GLN A 208 5.84 -12.91 18.84
N LYS A 209 4.77 -13.71 18.75
CA LYS A 209 4.03 -13.94 17.51
C LYS A 209 3.56 -12.64 16.87
N LYS A 210 2.89 -11.78 17.66
CA LYS A 210 2.41 -10.47 17.21
C LYS A 210 3.54 -9.52 16.86
N GLN A 211 4.63 -9.54 17.63
CA GLN A 211 5.80 -8.71 17.37
C GLN A 211 6.47 -9.07 16.04
N PHE A 212 6.65 -10.36 15.73
CA PHE A 212 7.21 -10.79 14.44
C PHE A 212 6.41 -10.27 13.25
N ILE A 213 5.08 -10.43 13.27
CA ILE A 213 4.19 -9.95 12.21
C ILE A 213 4.32 -8.43 12.06
N LYS A 214 4.34 -7.67 13.17
CA LYS A 214 4.53 -6.22 13.14
C LYS A 214 5.90 -5.84 12.56
N SER A 215 6.98 -6.54 12.94
CA SER A 215 8.32 -6.29 12.42
C SER A 215 8.44 -6.54 10.92
N ALA A 216 7.76 -7.57 10.40
CA ALA A 216 7.70 -7.85 8.95
C ALA A 216 7.04 -6.70 8.17
N GLU A 217 5.91 -6.20 8.68
CA GLU A 217 5.20 -5.05 8.09
C GLU A 217 6.05 -3.77 8.17
N ALA A 218 6.66 -3.52 9.33
CA ALA A 218 7.53 -2.36 9.54
C ALA A 218 8.75 -2.38 8.60
N GLY A 219 9.37 -3.55 8.38
CA GLY A 219 10.48 -3.72 7.45
C GLY A 219 10.12 -3.28 6.03
N ILE A 220 8.94 -3.68 5.53
CA ILE A 220 8.44 -3.22 4.23
C ILE A 220 8.21 -1.71 4.22
N GLY A 221 7.57 -1.17 5.25
CA GLY A 221 7.33 0.27 5.37
C GLY A 221 8.63 1.08 5.32
N ILE A 222 9.65 0.67 6.09
CA ILE A 222 10.98 1.28 6.10
C ILE A 222 11.63 1.19 4.72
N GLY A 223 11.68 0.00 4.13
CA GLY A 223 12.28 -0.20 2.81
C GLY A 223 11.62 0.69 1.74
N HIS A 224 10.29 0.79 1.75
CA HIS A 224 9.55 1.65 0.84
C HIS A 224 9.91 3.12 1.04
N SER A 225 9.94 3.58 2.28
CA SER A 225 10.29 4.95 2.64
C SER A 225 11.68 5.34 2.17
N VAL A 226 12.64 4.42 2.26
CA VAL A 226 14.02 4.61 1.81
C VAL A 226 14.10 4.61 0.28
N GLY A 227 13.43 3.68 -0.40
CA GLY A 227 13.47 3.55 -1.87
C GLY A 227 12.68 4.64 -2.61
N TYR A 228 11.59 5.14 -2.03
CA TYR A 228 10.63 6.03 -2.69
C TYR A 228 11.23 7.36 -3.18
N PRO A 229 12.02 8.12 -2.39
CA PRO A 229 12.64 9.35 -2.86
C PRO A 229 13.52 9.16 -4.10
N PHE A 230 14.27 8.06 -4.15
CA PHE A 230 15.14 7.74 -5.30
C PHE A 230 14.32 7.31 -6.52
N GLY A 231 13.28 6.50 -6.32
CA GLY A 231 12.35 6.12 -7.40
C GLY A 231 11.71 7.35 -8.04
N VAL A 232 11.18 8.27 -7.23
CA VAL A 232 10.59 9.53 -7.71
C VAL A 232 11.63 10.38 -8.45
N LEU A 233 12.83 10.53 -7.90
CA LEU A 233 13.91 11.30 -8.53
C LEU A 233 14.28 10.74 -9.91
N ILE A 234 14.47 9.43 -10.03
CA ILE A 234 14.81 8.77 -11.29
C ILE A 234 13.68 8.91 -12.30
N VAL A 235 12.42 8.71 -11.90
CA VAL A 235 11.26 8.88 -12.80
C VAL A 235 11.17 10.32 -13.31
N ILE A 236 11.35 11.31 -12.43
CA ILE A 236 11.32 12.73 -12.82
C ILE A 236 12.46 13.05 -13.79
N LEU A 237 13.68 12.57 -13.53
CA LEU A 237 14.81 12.74 -14.44
C LEU A 237 14.51 12.07 -15.79
N ALA A 238 13.99 10.85 -15.78
CA ALA A 238 13.66 10.11 -16.99
C ALA A 238 12.61 10.84 -17.83
N VAL A 239 11.51 11.30 -17.22
CA VAL A 239 10.43 12.03 -17.92
C VAL A 239 10.91 13.34 -18.53
N ASN A 240 11.88 14.02 -17.89
CA ASN A 240 12.40 15.30 -18.39
C ASN A 240 13.57 15.13 -19.38
N PHE A 241 14.41 14.11 -19.20
CA PHE A 241 15.67 13.96 -19.92
C PHE A 241 15.59 12.98 -21.09
N LEU A 242 14.84 11.89 -20.97
CA LEU A 242 14.71 10.90 -22.06
C LEU A 242 14.09 11.53 -23.32
N PRO A 243 13.04 12.37 -23.27
CA PRO A 243 12.52 13.00 -24.47
C PRO A 243 13.55 13.90 -25.17
N VAL A 244 14.46 14.53 -24.41
CA VAL A 244 15.54 15.35 -24.98
C VAL A 244 16.58 14.47 -25.68
N ILE A 245 17.01 13.37 -25.05
CA ILE A 245 17.96 12.41 -25.63
C ILE A 245 17.40 11.82 -26.93
N PHE A 246 16.14 11.36 -26.90
CA PHE A 246 15.50 10.69 -28.03
C PHE A 246 14.84 11.66 -29.02
N LYS A 247 14.95 12.98 -28.80
CA LYS A 247 14.35 14.04 -29.64
C LYS A 247 12.83 13.84 -29.84
N ILE A 248 12.13 13.44 -28.78
CA ILE A 248 10.68 13.21 -28.78
C ILE A 248 9.96 14.52 -28.43
N ASP A 249 9.04 14.95 -29.30
CA ASP A 249 8.14 16.05 -28.99
C ASP A 249 6.97 15.56 -28.12
N VAL A 250 7.12 15.71 -26.80
CA VAL A 250 6.13 15.28 -25.81
C VAL A 250 4.75 15.92 -26.02
N LYS A 251 4.69 17.17 -26.50
CA LYS A 251 3.41 17.85 -26.73
C LYS A 251 2.69 17.20 -27.92
N LYS A 252 3.41 17.00 -29.01
CA LYS A 252 2.88 16.35 -30.22
C LYS A 252 2.43 14.91 -29.94
N GLU A 253 3.24 14.12 -29.23
CA GLU A 253 2.89 12.75 -28.84
C GLU A 253 1.63 12.69 -27.95
N ARG A 254 1.51 13.62 -27.00
CA ARG A 254 0.32 13.72 -26.14
C ARG A 254 -0.94 14.07 -26.93
N GLU A 255 -0.83 14.96 -27.91
CA GLU A 255 -1.95 15.34 -28.78
C GLU A 255 -2.39 14.17 -29.67
N ILE A 256 -1.44 13.46 -30.28
CA ILE A 256 -1.69 12.23 -31.05
C ILE A 256 -2.41 11.21 -30.17
N PHE A 257 -1.86 10.89 -28.99
CA PHE A 257 -2.47 9.96 -28.05
C PHE A 257 -3.91 10.34 -27.66
N SER A 258 -4.12 11.62 -27.33
CA SER A 258 -5.43 12.12 -26.90
C SER A 258 -6.46 12.04 -28.04
N ARG A 259 -6.04 12.38 -29.26
CA ARG A 259 -6.87 12.27 -30.46
C ARG A 259 -7.28 10.82 -30.71
N GLU A 260 -6.32 9.89 -30.66
CA GLU A 260 -6.58 8.49 -30.93
C GLU A 260 -7.48 7.83 -29.85
N ILE A 261 -7.31 8.19 -28.57
CA ILE A 261 -8.22 7.77 -27.49
C ILE A 261 -9.64 8.26 -27.78
N ASN A 262 -9.79 9.53 -28.18
CA ASN A 262 -11.10 10.12 -28.50
C ASN A 262 -11.74 9.50 -29.75
N GLU A 263 -10.98 9.24 -30.80
CA GLU A 263 -11.43 8.53 -32.00
C GLU A 263 -11.88 7.09 -31.67
N THR A 264 -11.13 6.38 -30.81
CA THR A 264 -11.50 5.04 -30.36
C THR A 264 -12.75 5.04 -29.47
N ARG A 265 -12.96 6.10 -28.67
CA ARG A 265 -14.22 6.31 -27.93
C ARG A 265 -15.39 6.56 -28.87
N MET A 266 -15.20 7.40 -29.88
CA MET A 266 -16.26 7.79 -30.82
C MET A 266 -16.65 6.68 -31.80
N SER A 267 -15.75 5.74 -32.09
CA SER A 267 -15.98 4.62 -33.02
C SER A 267 -16.67 3.41 -32.41
N SER A 268 -16.72 3.28 -31.07
CA SER A 268 -17.43 2.19 -30.39
C SER A 268 -18.80 2.65 -29.86
N PRO A 269 -19.93 2.12 -30.37
CA PRO A 269 -21.28 2.47 -29.89
C PRO A 269 -21.47 2.20 -28.39
N LEU A 270 -20.81 1.15 -27.86
CA LEU A 270 -20.79 0.79 -26.44
C LEU A 270 -20.11 1.85 -25.55
N ASN A 271 -19.14 2.60 -26.08
CA ASN A 271 -18.40 3.62 -25.33
C ASN A 271 -18.99 5.04 -25.46
N ARG A 272 -19.93 5.25 -26.41
CA ARG A 272 -20.58 6.56 -26.63
C ARG A 272 -21.59 6.96 -25.54
N LYS A 273 -22.09 6.00 -24.75
CA LYS A 273 -23.29 6.15 -23.92
C LYS A 273 -23.15 5.64 -22.47
N GLN A 274 -21.94 5.61 -21.91
CA GLN A 274 -21.83 5.35 -20.47
C GLN A 274 -21.95 6.68 -19.73
N ASP A 275 -23.17 6.98 -19.28
CA ASP A 275 -23.48 8.10 -18.41
C ASP A 275 -22.62 7.99 -17.14
N THR A 276 -21.62 8.86 -17.02
CA THR A 276 -20.89 9.00 -15.76
C THR A 276 -21.80 9.72 -14.78
N VAL A 277 -22.04 9.11 -13.64
CA VAL A 277 -22.67 9.81 -12.52
C VAL A 277 -21.62 10.58 -11.73
N ARG A 278 -22.04 11.56 -10.93
CA ARG A 278 -21.10 12.27 -10.03
C ARG A 278 -20.40 11.26 -9.12
N PHE A 279 -21.17 10.56 -8.29
CA PHE A 279 -20.67 9.49 -7.45
C PHE A 279 -21.85 8.61 -7.03
N ASP A 280 -21.70 7.29 -7.15
CA ASP A 280 -22.67 6.32 -6.66
C ASP A 280 -22.04 5.57 -5.50
N LEU A 281 -22.40 5.97 -4.28
CA LEU A 281 -21.86 5.39 -3.06
C LEU A 281 -22.21 3.90 -2.94
N THR A 282 -23.39 3.49 -3.39
CA THR A 282 -23.83 2.09 -3.32
C THR A 282 -22.97 1.23 -4.24
N ALA A 283 -22.77 1.66 -5.48
CA ALA A 283 -21.88 0.97 -6.42
C ALA A 283 -20.43 0.93 -5.89
N PHE A 284 -19.94 2.02 -5.28
CA PHE A 284 -18.61 2.07 -4.69
C PHE A 284 -18.44 1.04 -3.56
N ILE A 285 -19.42 0.97 -2.63
CA ILE A 285 -19.42 0.00 -1.53
C ILE A 285 -19.51 -1.44 -2.07
N VAL A 286 -20.34 -1.69 -3.09
CA VAL A 286 -20.44 -3.00 -3.73
C VAL A 286 -19.09 -3.42 -4.35
N ALA A 287 -18.39 -2.50 -5.01
CA ALA A 287 -17.06 -2.78 -5.54
C ALA A 287 -16.05 -3.12 -4.43
N CYS A 288 -16.08 -2.40 -3.31
CA CYS A 288 -15.24 -2.68 -2.14
C CYS A 288 -15.56 -4.06 -1.54
N PHE A 289 -16.85 -4.36 -1.34
CA PHE A 289 -17.31 -5.59 -0.71
C PHE A 289 -17.02 -6.84 -1.57
N LEU A 290 -17.39 -6.80 -2.86
CA LEU A 290 -17.08 -7.86 -3.80
C LEU A 290 -15.57 -8.03 -3.94
N GLY A 291 -14.85 -6.91 -4.03
CA GLY A 291 -13.41 -6.87 -4.05
C GLY A 291 -12.74 -7.60 -2.89
N TYR A 292 -13.14 -7.25 -1.68
CA TYR A 292 -12.63 -7.88 -0.47
C TYR A 292 -12.98 -9.37 -0.41
N THR A 293 -14.19 -9.73 -0.83
CA THR A 293 -14.64 -11.13 -0.87
C THR A 293 -13.85 -11.96 -1.88
N VAL A 294 -13.65 -11.45 -3.10
CA VAL A 294 -12.81 -12.08 -4.13
C VAL A 294 -11.36 -12.20 -3.66
N GLY A 295 -10.87 -11.20 -2.94
CA GLY A 295 -9.51 -11.21 -2.38
C GLY A 295 -9.25 -12.32 -1.37
N ARG A 296 -10.30 -12.84 -0.72
CA ARG A 296 -10.21 -13.96 0.24
C ARG A 296 -10.16 -15.33 -0.43
N LEU A 297 -10.42 -15.42 -1.74
CA LEU A 297 -10.32 -16.67 -2.48
C LEU A 297 -8.85 -17.07 -2.62
N LYS A 298 -8.53 -18.30 -2.18
CA LYS A 298 -7.19 -18.90 -2.30
C LYS A 298 -7.23 -20.06 -3.29
N PHE A 299 -6.24 -20.12 -4.17
CA PHE A 299 -6.09 -21.17 -5.16
C PHE A 299 -4.84 -21.99 -4.84
N ASN A 300 -4.96 -23.31 -4.88
CA ASN A 300 -3.82 -24.20 -4.73
C ASN A 300 -3.09 -24.31 -6.08
N LEU A 301 -1.88 -23.78 -6.17
CA LEU A 301 -1.02 -23.83 -7.37
C LEU A 301 0.01 -24.97 -7.30
N GLY A 302 -0.28 -26.04 -6.55
CA GLY A 302 0.59 -27.22 -6.45
C GLY A 302 1.93 -26.86 -5.77
N PRO A 303 3.08 -26.97 -6.45
CA PRO A 303 4.39 -26.72 -5.84
C PRO A 303 4.61 -25.26 -5.37
N LEU A 304 3.79 -24.31 -5.84
CA LEU A 304 3.83 -22.91 -5.43
C LEU A 304 2.95 -22.61 -4.20
N GLY A 305 2.21 -23.59 -3.69
CA GLY A 305 1.35 -23.45 -2.50
C GLY A 305 0.01 -22.76 -2.77
N TYR A 306 -0.65 -22.33 -1.70
CA TYR A 306 -1.91 -21.58 -1.76
C TYR A 306 -1.61 -20.10 -2.05
N VAL A 307 -2.05 -19.61 -3.22
CA VAL A 307 -1.94 -18.21 -3.60
C VAL A 307 -3.33 -17.59 -3.62
N GLY A 308 -3.52 -16.53 -2.84
CA GLY A 308 -4.70 -15.67 -2.90
C GLY A 308 -4.39 -14.36 -3.61
N PHE A 309 -5.42 -13.67 -4.09
CA PHE A 309 -5.27 -12.33 -4.64
C PHE A 309 -4.99 -11.27 -3.56
N GLY A 310 -5.29 -11.58 -2.30
CA GLY A 310 -5.31 -10.61 -1.20
C GLY A 310 -6.46 -9.61 -1.34
N SER A 311 -6.80 -8.92 -0.25
CA SER A 311 -7.79 -7.82 -0.32
C SER A 311 -7.36 -6.75 -1.33
N THR A 312 -6.06 -6.52 -1.45
CA THR A 312 -5.48 -5.58 -2.43
C THR A 312 -5.79 -5.99 -3.87
N GLY A 313 -5.42 -7.21 -4.27
CA GLY A 313 -5.62 -7.69 -5.64
C GLY A 313 -7.09 -7.90 -5.97
N GLY A 314 -7.87 -8.44 -5.02
CA GLY A 314 -9.30 -8.68 -5.19
C GLY A 314 -10.10 -7.39 -5.40
N VAL A 315 -9.84 -6.36 -4.61
CA VAL A 315 -10.49 -5.04 -4.74
C VAL A 315 -10.09 -4.34 -6.03
N LEU A 316 -8.80 -4.40 -6.41
CA LEU A 316 -8.34 -3.82 -7.67
C LEU A 316 -9.03 -4.49 -8.87
N LEU A 317 -9.02 -5.83 -8.91
CA LEU A 317 -9.61 -6.60 -10.00
C LEU A 317 -11.12 -6.37 -10.09
N SER A 318 -11.84 -6.44 -8.96
CA SER A 318 -13.29 -6.23 -8.94
C SER A 318 -13.66 -4.81 -9.38
N SER A 319 -12.92 -3.81 -8.91
CA SER A 319 -13.16 -2.41 -9.30
C SER A 319 -12.84 -2.15 -10.77
N LEU A 320 -11.81 -2.79 -11.32
CA LEU A 320 -11.49 -2.74 -12.74
C LEU A 320 -12.59 -3.37 -13.61
N VAL A 321 -13.04 -4.57 -13.23
CA VAL A 321 -14.08 -5.31 -13.96
C VAL A 321 -15.43 -4.59 -13.88
N LEU A 322 -15.88 -4.25 -12.67
CA LEU A 322 -17.15 -3.53 -12.46
C LEU A 322 -17.13 -2.16 -13.11
N GLY A 323 -16.02 -1.43 -12.97
CA GLY A 323 -15.82 -0.17 -13.66
C GLY A 323 -15.88 -0.33 -15.18
N HIS A 324 -15.27 -1.38 -15.75
CA HIS A 324 -15.30 -1.64 -17.19
C HIS A 324 -16.71 -1.96 -17.71
N ILE A 325 -17.47 -2.79 -16.98
CA ILE A 325 -18.88 -3.08 -17.28
C ILE A 325 -19.72 -1.79 -17.23
N GLY A 326 -19.44 -0.94 -16.25
CA GLY A 326 -19.97 0.41 -16.13
C GLY A 326 -21.30 0.49 -15.38
N LYS A 327 -22.42 0.03 -15.96
CA LYS A 327 -23.73 0.07 -15.29
C LYS A 327 -24.31 -1.33 -15.14
N ILE A 328 -24.74 -1.68 -13.93
CA ILE A 328 -25.39 -2.96 -13.61
C ILE A 328 -26.69 -2.65 -12.87
N GLY A 329 -27.84 -2.79 -13.56
CA GLY A 329 -29.15 -2.46 -13.00
C GLY A 329 -29.22 -1.00 -12.54
N ILE A 330 -29.46 -0.78 -11.24
CA ILE A 330 -29.50 0.55 -10.61
C ILE A 330 -28.12 1.12 -10.26
N LEU A 331 -27.08 0.30 -10.27
CA LEU A 331 -25.73 0.67 -9.82
C LEU A 331 -24.89 1.19 -10.98
N ASN A 332 -24.18 2.30 -10.75
CA ASN A 332 -23.27 2.88 -11.73
C ASN A 332 -21.83 2.98 -11.21
N PHE A 333 -20.96 2.14 -11.76
CA PHE A 333 -19.53 2.07 -11.45
C PHE A 333 -18.69 3.08 -12.26
N ARG A 334 -19.30 3.80 -13.21
CA ARG A 334 -18.66 4.91 -13.95
C ARG A 334 -18.95 6.23 -13.23
N MET A 335 -17.99 6.68 -12.43
CA MET A 335 -18.11 7.88 -11.61
C MET A 335 -17.19 9.01 -12.11
N ASP A 336 -17.38 10.21 -11.56
CA ASP A 336 -16.54 11.35 -11.87
C ASP A 336 -15.10 11.15 -11.38
N ASN A 337 -14.14 11.43 -12.28
CA ASN A 337 -12.72 11.23 -12.02
C ASN A 337 -12.18 12.17 -10.93
N LYS A 338 -12.76 13.37 -10.74
CA LYS A 338 -12.31 14.30 -9.70
C LYS A 338 -12.74 13.77 -8.33
N ILE A 339 -13.98 13.30 -8.19
CA ILE A 339 -14.48 12.77 -6.92
C ILE A 339 -13.73 11.49 -6.53
N LEU A 340 -13.57 10.53 -7.44
CA LEU A 340 -12.74 9.35 -7.18
C LEU A 340 -11.28 9.73 -6.87
N GLY A 341 -10.75 10.76 -7.52
CA GLY A 341 -9.42 11.31 -7.23
C GLY A 341 -9.28 11.81 -5.79
N VAL A 342 -10.30 12.52 -5.28
CA VAL A 342 -10.35 12.99 -3.89
C VAL A 342 -10.43 11.81 -2.91
N ILE A 343 -11.29 10.82 -3.18
CA ILE A 343 -11.42 9.62 -2.33
C ILE A 343 -10.09 8.86 -2.28
N ARG A 344 -9.43 8.70 -3.43
CA ARG A 344 -8.11 8.09 -3.54
C ARG A 344 -7.08 8.85 -2.69
N GLU A 345 -7.03 10.17 -2.77
CA GLU A 345 -6.06 10.98 -2.03
C GLU A 345 -6.28 10.94 -0.53
N ILE A 346 -7.52 11.08 -0.06
CA ILE A 346 -7.86 10.97 1.36
C ILE A 346 -7.49 9.58 1.87
N SER A 347 -7.94 8.54 1.18
CA SER A 347 -7.70 7.15 1.60
C SER A 347 -6.20 6.83 1.63
N LEU A 348 -5.45 7.30 0.63
CA LEU A 348 -3.99 7.15 0.57
C LEU A 348 -3.30 7.90 1.73
N ALA A 349 -3.75 9.11 2.07
CA ALA A 349 -3.17 9.90 3.14
C ALA A 349 -3.32 9.18 4.50
N PHE A 350 -4.51 8.71 4.83
CA PHE A 350 -4.75 7.93 6.04
C PHE A 350 -3.99 6.60 6.01
N PHE A 351 -4.01 5.88 4.89
CA PHE A 351 -3.27 4.64 4.74
C PHE A 351 -1.77 4.81 5.01
N LEU A 352 -1.14 5.83 4.41
CA LEU A 352 0.27 6.12 4.60
C LEU A 352 0.59 6.63 6.01
N ALA A 353 -0.31 7.42 6.62
CA ALA A 353 -0.17 7.85 8.00
C ALA A 353 -0.26 6.71 9.03
N ILE A 354 -0.95 5.61 8.70
CA ILE A 354 -1.03 4.41 9.55
C ILE A 354 0.22 3.53 9.40
N ILE A 355 0.83 3.55 8.22
CA ILE A 355 2.06 2.80 7.94
C ILE A 355 3.28 3.43 8.60
N GLY A 356 3.38 4.76 8.54
CA GLY A 356 4.46 5.50 9.16
C GLY A 356 4.34 5.49 10.67
#